data_AF-A0A0F8W7W0-F1
#
_entry.id   AF-A0A0F8W7W0-F1
#
_cell.length_a   1.000
_cell.length_b   1.000
_cell.length_c   1.000
_cell.angle_alpha   90.00
_cell.angle_beta   90.00
_cell.angle_gamma   90.00
#
_symmetry.space_group_name_H-M   'P 1'
#
loop_
_entity.id
_entity.type
_entity.pdbx_description
1 polymer ?
#
loop_
_entity_poly.entity_id
_entity_poly.type
_entity_poly.pdbx_seq_one_letter_code
_entity_poly.pdbx_strand_id
1 'polypeptide(L)'
;MNLLFLLSPLANAVFTAAELATTTHYSDGLVGACGCGDSSGAYSWQFGIGNATYTAAGSQALFDSSGEGWCGSGCGKCYRLTSTGVSACPTCGEGGEAGRSITVMLTNLCPYVTNEEWCPNAGGINAYGYAHHFDIMSPDVIFGDNVVVEFSQVDCPLVARMDWRRCECSSRP
;
A
#
# COMPACT_ATOMS: atom_id res chain seq x y z
N MET A 1 40.48 35.47 26.21
CA MET A 1 39.09 35.05 26.45
C MET A 1 38.59 34.42 25.16
N ASN A 2 38.77 33.10 25.01
CA ASN A 2 38.43 32.37 23.77
C ASN A 2 36.96 31.98 23.82
N LEU A 3 36.15 32.56 22.94
CA LEU A 3 34.74 32.23 22.77
C LEU A 3 34.65 31.06 21.79
N LEU A 4 34.45 29.84 22.33
CA LEU A 4 34.10 28.67 21.53
C LEU A 4 32.63 28.79 21.11
N PHE A 5 32.36 29.05 19.83
CA PHE A 5 31.02 28.92 19.26
C PHE A 5 30.71 27.43 19.06
N LEU A 6 29.78 26.91 19.86
CA LEU A 6 29.17 25.60 19.62
C LEU A 6 28.20 25.74 18.43
N LEU A 7 28.61 25.23 17.26
CA LEU A 7 27.71 25.03 16.14
C LEU A 7 26.83 23.80 16.45
N SER A 8 25.58 24.02 16.83
CA SER A 8 24.56 22.96 16.84
C SER A 8 24.30 22.47 15.42
N PRO A 9 24.29 21.16 15.16
CA PRO A 9 23.82 20.64 13.88
C PRO A 9 22.32 20.83 13.80
N LEU A 10 21.86 21.74 12.93
CA LEU A 10 20.48 21.76 12.46
C LEU A 10 20.24 20.44 11.73
N ALA A 11 19.39 19.59 12.30
CA ALA A 11 18.91 18.40 11.62
C ALA A 11 18.10 18.86 10.39
N ASN A 12 18.70 18.73 9.20
CA ASN A 12 17.96 18.87 7.96
C ASN A 12 16.93 17.76 7.89
N ALA A 13 15.67 18.06 8.23
CA ALA A 13 14.55 17.20 7.89
C ALA A 13 14.49 17.12 6.36
N VAL A 14 14.89 15.97 5.81
CA VAL A 14 14.68 15.66 4.40
C VAL A 14 13.17 15.48 4.22
N PHE A 15 12.50 16.51 3.71
CA PHE A 15 11.15 16.36 3.17
C PHE A 15 11.29 15.53 1.88
N THR A 16 11.06 14.23 1.97
CA THR A 16 10.76 13.43 0.77
C THR A 16 9.43 13.94 0.23
N ALA A 17 9.38 14.35 -1.03
CA ALA A 17 8.11 14.66 -1.69
C ALA A 17 7.17 13.46 -1.53
N ALA A 18 5.90 13.70 -1.22
CA ALA A 18 4.92 12.63 -1.16
C ALA A 18 4.85 11.95 -2.54
N GLU A 19 5.04 10.64 -2.58
CA GLU A 19 4.90 9.86 -3.81
C GLU A 19 3.42 9.66 -4.11
N LEU A 20 3.07 9.65 -5.40
CA LEU A 20 1.69 9.42 -5.84
C LEU A 20 1.51 7.97 -6.29
N ALA A 21 0.34 7.41 -6.01
CA ALA A 21 -0.08 6.10 -6.48
C ALA A 21 -1.53 6.15 -6.98
N THR A 22 -1.87 5.22 -7.85
CA THR A 22 -3.28 4.92 -8.17
C THR A 22 -3.83 3.88 -7.21
N THR A 23 -5.15 3.82 -7.11
CA THR A 23 -5.83 2.77 -6.35
C THR A 23 -6.92 2.14 -7.19
N THR A 24 -7.24 0.88 -6.92
CA THR A 24 -8.52 0.23 -7.27
C THR A 24 -9.08 -0.45 -6.02
N HIS A 25 -10.22 -1.12 -6.17
CA HIS A 25 -10.76 -2.02 -5.17
C HIS A 25 -10.86 -3.44 -5.73
N TYR A 26 -10.67 -4.44 -4.88
CA TYR A 26 -10.89 -5.84 -5.22
C TYR A 26 -11.40 -6.65 -4.02
N SER A 27 -11.96 -7.81 -4.33
CA SER A 27 -12.37 -8.79 -3.33
C SER A 27 -12.40 -10.20 -3.94
N ASP A 28 -11.36 -10.99 -3.70
CA ASP A 28 -11.20 -12.35 -4.27
C ASP A 28 -11.36 -13.51 -3.26
N GLY A 29 -11.18 -13.22 -1.96
CA GLY A 29 -11.18 -14.22 -0.88
C GLY A 29 -9.99 -15.18 -0.87
N LEU A 30 -8.95 -14.90 -1.66
CA LEU A 30 -7.76 -15.73 -1.74
C LEU A 30 -6.81 -15.44 -0.57
N VAL A 31 -5.96 -16.42 -0.25
CA VAL A 31 -4.95 -16.32 0.82
C VAL A 31 -4.02 -15.11 0.64
N GLY A 32 -3.75 -14.73 -0.61
CA GLY A 32 -2.85 -13.65 -0.98
C GLY A 32 -1.38 -14.06 -0.93
N ALA A 33 -0.54 -13.33 -1.67
CA ALA A 33 0.87 -13.59 -1.88
C ALA A 33 1.76 -13.41 -0.63
N CYS A 34 1.20 -12.88 0.46
CA CYS A 34 1.86 -12.82 1.77
C CYS A 34 1.42 -13.94 2.73
N GLY A 35 0.64 -14.93 2.26
CA GLY A 35 0.29 -16.12 3.05
C GLY A 35 -0.64 -15.84 4.22
N CYS A 36 -1.60 -14.91 4.08
CA CYS A 36 -2.47 -14.46 5.17
C CYS A 36 -3.81 -15.23 5.22
N GLY A 37 -3.74 -16.55 5.27
CA GLY A 37 -4.92 -17.42 5.26
C GLY A 37 -4.60 -18.86 5.58
N ASP A 38 -5.59 -19.74 5.41
CA ASP A 38 -5.44 -21.18 5.58
C ASP A 38 -6.14 -21.96 4.47
N SER A 39 -6.34 -23.27 4.63
CA SER A 39 -7.01 -24.12 3.63
C SER A 39 -8.45 -23.72 3.34
N SER A 40 -9.04 -22.84 4.15
CA SER A 40 -10.39 -22.29 3.98
C SER A 40 -10.39 -20.96 3.22
N GLY A 41 -9.22 -20.41 2.88
CA GLY A 41 -9.07 -19.12 2.17
C GLY A 41 -8.47 -18.01 3.03
N ALA A 42 -8.73 -16.77 2.64
CA ALA A 42 -8.26 -15.58 3.36
C ALA A 42 -8.72 -15.57 4.83
N TYR A 43 -7.85 -15.13 5.75
CA TYR A 43 -8.33 -14.75 7.07
C TYR A 43 -9.32 -13.57 6.97
N SER A 44 -10.37 -13.59 7.79
CA SER A 44 -11.47 -12.63 7.71
C SER A 44 -11.05 -11.16 7.86
N TRP A 45 -9.99 -10.89 8.63
CA TRP A 45 -9.46 -9.54 8.83
C TRP A 45 -8.89 -8.92 7.54
N GLN A 46 -8.58 -9.70 6.51
CA GLN A 46 -8.14 -9.18 5.22
C GLN A 46 -9.22 -8.32 4.54
N PHE A 47 -10.50 -8.57 4.81
CA PHE A 47 -11.60 -7.76 4.26
C PHE A 47 -11.83 -6.45 5.03
N GLY A 48 -11.06 -6.20 6.08
CA GLY A 48 -11.16 -5.02 6.93
C GLY A 48 -10.58 -5.28 8.31
N ILE A 49 -9.45 -4.63 8.61
CA ILE A 49 -8.78 -4.76 9.92
C ILE A 49 -9.53 -3.92 10.97
N GLY A 50 -10.02 -2.73 10.57
CA GLY A 50 -10.77 -1.80 11.43
C GLY A 50 -10.01 -0.49 11.68
N ASN A 51 -10.68 0.50 12.28
CA ASN A 51 -10.13 1.84 12.55
C ASN A 51 -9.48 2.49 11.32
N ALA A 52 -10.17 2.49 10.18
CA ALA A 52 -9.66 2.98 8.89
C ALA A 52 -8.35 2.30 8.43
N THR A 53 -8.11 1.06 8.89
CA THR A 53 -7.01 0.20 8.47
C THR A 53 -7.56 -0.98 7.66
N TYR A 54 -6.94 -1.23 6.52
CA TYR A 54 -7.34 -2.23 5.53
C TYR A 54 -6.12 -3.01 5.04
N THR A 55 -6.33 -4.01 4.19
CA THR A 55 -5.24 -4.63 3.44
C THR A 55 -5.26 -4.21 1.97
N ALA A 56 -4.15 -4.41 1.28
CA ALA A 56 -4.04 -4.15 -0.14
C ALA A 56 -3.13 -5.16 -0.84
N ALA A 57 -3.37 -5.35 -2.12
CA ALA A 57 -2.42 -5.92 -3.06
C ALA A 57 -1.58 -4.78 -3.66
N GLY A 58 -0.27 -4.82 -3.46
CA GLY A 58 0.64 -3.80 -3.99
C GLY A 58 1.10 -4.16 -5.40
N SER A 59 1.32 -3.17 -6.27
CA SER A 59 2.07 -3.39 -7.52
C SER A 59 3.47 -3.96 -7.25
N GLN A 60 4.09 -4.55 -8.26
CA GLN A 60 5.34 -5.30 -8.08
C GLN A 60 6.43 -4.50 -7.33
N ALA A 61 6.60 -3.20 -7.60
CA ALA A 61 7.58 -2.39 -6.88
C ALA A 61 7.29 -2.24 -5.37
N LEU A 62 6.02 -2.22 -4.97
CA LEU A 62 5.60 -2.16 -3.57
C LEU A 62 5.68 -3.53 -2.89
N PHE A 63 5.28 -4.58 -3.61
CA PHE A 63 5.30 -5.95 -3.11
C PHE A 63 6.72 -6.50 -2.99
N ASP A 64 7.52 -6.39 -4.06
CA ASP A 64 8.92 -6.77 -4.09
C ASP A 64 9.65 -6.21 -5.32
N SER A 65 10.63 -5.33 -5.11
CA SER A 65 11.39 -4.70 -6.19
C SER A 65 12.27 -5.66 -7.00
N SER A 66 12.55 -6.85 -6.49
CA SER A 66 13.33 -7.89 -7.18
C SER A 66 12.46 -8.80 -8.04
N GLY A 67 11.14 -8.65 -7.99
CA GLY A 67 10.20 -9.40 -8.84
C GLY A 67 9.68 -10.68 -8.20
N GLU A 68 9.84 -10.86 -6.89
CA GLU A 68 9.27 -12.03 -6.20
C GLU A 68 7.74 -12.05 -6.30
N GLY A 69 7.17 -13.25 -6.40
CA GLY A 69 5.72 -13.48 -6.48
C GLY A 69 5.08 -13.99 -5.18
N TRP A 70 5.90 -14.31 -4.17
CA TRP A 70 5.45 -14.87 -2.89
C TRP A 70 6.37 -14.44 -1.77
N CYS A 71 5.80 -14.02 -0.64
CA CYS A 71 6.55 -13.45 0.50
C CYS A 71 7.52 -12.34 0.10
N GLY A 72 7.06 -11.41 -0.75
CA GLY A 72 7.84 -10.25 -1.16
C GLY A 72 8.26 -9.38 0.04
N SER A 73 9.37 -8.66 -0.12
CA SER A 73 9.92 -7.79 0.94
C SER A 73 9.00 -6.64 1.38
N GLY A 74 7.92 -6.38 0.63
CA GLY A 74 6.84 -5.46 0.96
C GLY A 74 5.77 -6.03 1.88
N CYS A 75 5.66 -7.36 2.00
CA CYS A 75 4.63 -8.00 2.81
C CYS A 75 4.66 -7.54 4.26
N GLY A 76 3.47 -7.24 4.81
CA GLY A 76 3.30 -6.77 6.18
C GLY A 76 3.73 -5.32 6.43
N LYS A 77 4.24 -4.59 5.42
CA LYS A 77 4.47 -3.14 5.53
C LYS A 77 3.15 -2.39 5.43
N CYS A 78 3.05 -1.29 6.16
CA CYS A 78 1.89 -0.41 6.11
C CYS A 78 2.21 0.92 5.43
N TYR A 79 1.20 1.43 4.74
CA TYR A 79 1.26 2.71 4.04
C TYR A 79 0.06 3.55 4.43
N ARG A 80 0.29 4.83 4.70
CA ARG A 80 -0.77 5.81 4.83
C ARG A 80 -1.07 6.35 3.44
N LEU A 81 -2.31 6.19 3.00
CA LEU A 81 -2.81 6.74 1.73
C LEU A 81 -3.65 7.98 2.04
N THR A 82 -3.40 9.09 1.35
CA THR A 82 -4.16 10.33 1.47
C THR A 82 -4.72 10.68 0.11
N SER A 83 -6.04 10.75 0.02
CA SER A 83 -6.75 11.04 -1.22
C SER A 83 -6.41 12.43 -1.75
N THR A 84 -6.09 12.53 -3.04
CA THR A 84 -5.97 13.81 -3.75
C THR A 84 -7.33 14.36 -4.20
N GLY A 85 -8.38 13.55 -4.07
CA GLY A 85 -9.75 13.86 -4.46
C GLY A 85 -10.11 13.51 -5.91
N VAL A 86 -9.13 13.21 -6.76
CA VAL A 86 -9.36 12.95 -8.20
C VAL A 86 -8.92 11.54 -8.59
N SER A 87 -9.52 11.01 -9.64
CA SER A 87 -9.07 9.78 -10.31
C SER A 87 -7.95 10.08 -11.32
N ALA A 88 -7.31 9.02 -11.82
CA ALA A 88 -6.16 9.15 -12.71
C ALA A 88 -6.53 9.60 -14.14
N CYS A 89 -7.80 9.49 -14.52
CA CYS A 89 -8.32 9.86 -15.82
C CYS A 89 -9.83 10.15 -15.76
N PRO A 90 -10.41 10.83 -16.77
CA PRO A 90 -11.81 11.28 -16.71
C PRO A 90 -12.87 10.18 -16.68
N THR A 91 -12.53 8.94 -17.02
CA THR A 91 -13.49 7.83 -17.21
C THR A 91 -13.14 6.55 -16.44
N CYS A 92 -12.07 6.55 -15.65
CA CYS A 92 -11.61 5.38 -14.91
C CYS A 92 -11.97 5.43 -13.42
N GLY A 93 -12.77 6.40 -13.00
CA GLY A 93 -13.35 6.47 -11.65
C GLY A 93 -13.77 7.88 -11.27
N GLU A 94 -14.51 8.00 -10.19
CA GLU A 94 -15.02 9.29 -9.68
C GLU A 94 -14.06 10.01 -8.71
N GLY A 95 -12.97 9.38 -8.29
CA GLY A 95 -12.04 9.94 -7.30
C GLY A 95 -12.56 9.75 -5.87
N GLY A 96 -12.37 10.73 -5.00
CA GLY A 96 -12.73 10.59 -3.59
C GLY A 96 -12.74 11.89 -2.81
N GLU A 97 -12.83 11.78 -1.49
CA GLU A 97 -12.78 12.95 -0.61
C GLU A 97 -11.33 13.42 -0.43
N ALA A 98 -10.98 14.57 -1.00
CA ALA A 98 -9.63 15.15 -0.89
C ALA A 98 -9.20 15.31 0.58
N GLY A 99 -7.98 14.88 0.89
CA GLY A 99 -7.40 14.95 2.23
C GLY A 99 -7.83 13.83 3.18
N ARG A 100 -8.82 13.00 2.83
CA ARG A 100 -9.17 11.81 3.59
C ARG A 100 -8.00 10.83 3.58
N SER A 101 -7.67 10.23 4.74
CA SER A 101 -6.62 9.22 4.85
C SER A 101 -7.14 7.87 5.35
N ILE A 102 -6.50 6.79 4.88
CA ILE A 102 -6.59 5.44 5.45
C ILE A 102 -5.17 4.87 5.63
N THR A 103 -5.07 3.76 6.35
CA THR A 103 -3.87 2.92 6.37
C THR A 103 -4.15 1.61 5.64
N VAL A 104 -3.21 1.16 4.81
CA VAL A 104 -3.26 -0.17 4.18
C VAL A 104 -2.03 -0.97 4.58
N MET A 105 -2.21 -2.27 4.83
CA MET A 105 -1.13 -3.23 5.00
C MET A 105 -1.02 -4.10 3.74
N LEU A 106 0.18 -4.27 3.19
CA LEU A 106 0.36 -5.16 2.04
C LEU A 106 0.25 -6.62 2.47
N THR A 107 -0.75 -7.32 1.95
CA THR A 107 -0.97 -8.77 2.19
C THR A 107 -1.03 -9.59 0.90
N ASN A 108 -0.96 -8.93 -0.26
CA ASN A 108 -1.01 -9.57 -1.55
C ASN A 108 -0.18 -8.81 -2.61
N LEU A 109 0.00 -9.45 -3.76
CA LEU A 109 0.59 -8.87 -4.97
C LEU A 109 -0.53 -8.56 -5.96
N CYS A 110 -0.51 -7.36 -6.55
CA CYS A 110 -1.20 -7.10 -7.79
C CYS A 110 -0.22 -7.33 -8.95
N PRO A 111 -0.27 -8.50 -9.63
CA PRO A 111 0.71 -8.83 -10.65
C PRO A 111 0.44 -8.04 -11.93
N TYR A 112 1.50 -7.71 -12.66
CA TYR A 112 1.39 -7.00 -13.94
C TYR A 112 0.53 -7.75 -14.96
N VAL A 113 0.75 -9.06 -15.10
CA VAL A 113 -0.02 -9.87 -16.05
C VAL A 113 -1.49 -9.87 -15.63
N THR A 114 -2.38 -9.57 -16.57
CA THR A 114 -3.84 -9.36 -16.41
C THR A 114 -4.27 -8.07 -15.68
N ASN A 115 -3.33 -7.28 -15.15
CA ASN A 115 -3.62 -5.98 -14.52
C ASN A 115 -2.73 -4.86 -15.10
N GLU A 116 -2.35 -4.98 -16.38
CA GLU A 116 -1.33 -4.14 -17.04
C GLU A 116 -1.71 -2.65 -17.02
N GLU A 117 -3.02 -2.37 -17.01
CA GLU A 117 -3.55 -1.00 -16.94
C GLU A 117 -3.15 -0.29 -15.65
N TRP A 118 -3.15 -1.01 -14.53
CA TRP A 118 -3.06 -0.45 -13.18
C TRP A 118 -1.76 -0.79 -12.46
N CYS A 119 -1.31 -2.04 -12.56
CA CYS A 119 -0.24 -2.60 -11.74
C CYS A 119 1.04 -2.77 -12.57
N PRO A 120 1.99 -1.82 -12.50
CA PRO A 120 3.21 -1.91 -13.29
C PRO A 120 4.18 -2.96 -12.73
N ASN A 121 5.08 -3.44 -13.59
CA ASN A 121 6.29 -4.14 -13.15
C ASN A 121 7.19 -3.20 -12.33
N ALA A 122 8.10 -3.78 -11.54
CA ALA A 122 9.09 -3.00 -10.81
C ALA A 122 9.92 -2.12 -11.76
N GLY A 123 10.00 -0.82 -11.45
CA GLY A 123 10.67 0.18 -12.29
C GLY A 123 9.87 0.67 -13.51
N GLY A 124 8.65 0.15 -13.72
CA GLY A 124 7.73 0.62 -14.77
C GLY A 124 6.75 1.69 -14.28
N ILE A 125 5.87 2.10 -15.20
CA ILE A 125 4.71 2.94 -14.94
C ILE A 125 3.46 2.28 -15.51
N ASN A 126 2.31 2.52 -14.91
CA ASN A 126 1.03 2.03 -15.40
C ASN A 126 0.50 2.89 -16.56
N ALA A 127 -0.68 2.54 -17.09
CA ALA A 127 -1.29 3.25 -18.23
C ALA A 127 -1.58 4.74 -17.94
N TYR A 128 -1.57 5.13 -16.67
CA TYR A 128 -1.86 6.48 -16.19
C TYR A 128 -0.63 7.27 -15.74
N GLY A 129 0.58 6.69 -15.89
CA GLY A 129 1.84 7.37 -15.58
C GLY A 129 2.32 7.24 -14.12
N TYR A 130 1.77 6.31 -13.34
CA TYR A 130 2.14 6.10 -11.94
C TYR A 130 3.00 4.84 -11.79
N ALA A 131 4.07 4.94 -11.01
CA ALA A 131 4.98 3.81 -10.71
C ALA A 131 4.42 2.84 -9.66
N HIS A 132 3.40 3.28 -8.90
CA HIS A 132 2.85 2.56 -7.78
C HIS A 132 1.34 2.44 -7.88
N HIS A 133 0.82 1.31 -7.42
CA HIS A 133 -0.60 1.03 -7.37
C HIS A 133 -0.95 0.20 -6.13
N PHE A 134 -2.04 0.56 -5.47
CA PHE A 134 -2.61 -0.19 -4.34
C PHE A 134 -4.01 -0.65 -4.72
N ASP A 135 -4.19 -1.95 -4.88
CA ASP A 135 -5.52 -2.53 -5.05
C ASP A 135 -6.07 -2.89 -3.67
N ILE A 136 -7.11 -2.19 -3.21
CA ILE A 136 -7.55 -2.22 -1.82
C ILE A 136 -8.55 -3.35 -1.62
N MET A 137 -8.24 -4.27 -0.68
CA MET A 137 -9.10 -5.41 -0.38
C MET A 137 -10.29 -4.96 0.48
N SER A 138 -11.49 -5.05 -0.08
CA SER A 138 -12.73 -4.72 0.63
C SER A 138 -13.95 -5.23 -0.16
N PRO A 139 -15.01 -5.72 0.51
CA PRO A 139 -16.26 -6.06 -0.18
C PRO A 139 -16.95 -4.84 -0.80
N ASP A 140 -16.66 -3.64 -0.29
CA ASP A 140 -17.26 -2.37 -0.72
C ASP A 140 -16.20 -1.34 -1.13
N VAL A 141 -16.58 -0.35 -1.94
CA VAL A 141 -15.75 0.83 -2.22
C VAL A 141 -15.69 1.73 -0.97
N ILE A 142 -14.54 1.75 -0.29
CA ILE A 142 -14.41 2.36 1.04
C ILE A 142 -13.67 3.71 1.07
N PHE A 143 -12.85 4.02 0.07
CA PHE A 143 -11.89 5.14 0.11
C PHE A 143 -12.01 6.11 -1.08
N GLY A 144 -13.00 5.89 -1.93
CA GLY A 144 -13.15 6.56 -3.21
C GLY A 144 -13.10 5.55 -4.36
N ASP A 145 -13.60 5.96 -5.52
CA ASP A 145 -13.61 5.18 -6.74
C ASP A 145 -12.35 5.51 -7.57
N ASN A 146 -11.39 4.59 -7.52
CA ASN A 146 -10.09 4.66 -8.21
C ASN A 146 -9.35 5.99 -8.01
N VAL A 147 -9.31 6.44 -6.75
CA VAL A 147 -8.72 7.73 -6.39
C VAL A 147 -7.19 7.67 -6.44
N VAL A 148 -6.57 8.76 -6.91
CA VAL A 148 -5.13 8.97 -6.82
C VAL A 148 -4.80 9.40 -5.40
N VAL A 149 -3.73 8.85 -4.84
CA VAL A 149 -3.34 9.05 -3.45
C VAL A 149 -1.90 9.53 -3.36
N GLU A 150 -1.65 10.43 -2.43
CA GLU A 150 -0.33 10.59 -1.82
C GLU A 150 -0.10 9.43 -0.85
N PHE A 151 1.07 8.80 -0.88
CA PHE A 151 1.37 7.71 0.04
C PHE A 151 2.73 7.85 0.72
N SER A 152 2.84 7.23 1.90
CA SER A 152 4.08 7.12 2.67
C SER A 152 4.05 5.84 3.49
N GLN A 153 5.20 5.18 3.64
CA GLN A 153 5.32 4.04 4.55
C GLN A 153 5.21 4.53 6.00
N VAL A 154 4.46 3.81 6.82
CA VAL A 154 4.22 4.11 8.24
C VAL A 154 4.34 2.85 9.09
N ASP A 155 4.46 3.03 10.40
CA ASP A 155 4.33 1.91 11.34
C ASP A 155 2.92 1.34 11.29
N CYS A 156 2.82 0.01 11.19
CA CYS A 156 1.53 -0.65 11.22
C CYS A 156 0.84 -0.47 12.58
N PRO A 157 -0.48 -0.13 12.60
CA PRO A 157 -1.29 -0.16 13.80
C PRO A 157 -1.16 -1.50 14.55
N LEU A 158 -1.32 -1.47 15.88
CA LEU A 158 -1.11 -2.65 16.72
C LEU A 158 -1.95 -3.86 16.26
N VAL A 159 -3.22 -3.65 15.90
CA VAL A 159 -4.11 -4.72 15.42
C VAL A 159 -3.57 -5.35 14.14
N ALA A 160 -3.21 -4.55 13.15
CA ALA A 160 -2.62 -5.04 11.89
C ALA A 160 -1.32 -5.83 12.13
N ARG A 161 -0.45 -5.38 13.05
CA ARG A 161 0.76 -6.13 13.42
C ARG A 161 0.46 -7.48 14.09
N MET A 162 -0.61 -7.56 14.88
CA MET A 162 -1.02 -8.80 15.52
C MET A 162 -1.62 -9.77 14.49
N ASP A 163 -2.40 -9.26 13.54
CA ASP A 163 -2.93 -10.04 12.44
C ASP A 163 -1.83 -10.55 11.51
N TRP A 164 -0.86 -9.70 11.16
CA TRP A 164 0.30 -10.05 10.33
C TRP A 164 1.06 -11.27 10.85
N ARG A 165 1.25 -11.37 12.17
CA ARG A 165 1.98 -12.49 12.81
C ARG A 165 1.36 -13.87 12.55
N ARG A 166 0.13 -13.92 12.04
CA ARG A 166 -0.55 -15.16 11.66
C ARG A 166 -0.26 -15.58 10.23
N CYS A 167 0.28 -14.69 9.40
CA CYS A 167 0.59 -14.98 8.01
C CYS A 167 1.87 -15.81 7.90
N GLU A 168 1.93 -16.73 6.93
CA GLU A 168 3.11 -17.58 6.68
C GLU A 168 4.39 -16.74 6.54
N CYS A 169 4.32 -15.68 5.73
CA CYS A 169 5.47 -14.85 5.38
C CYS A 169 5.97 -13.98 6.54
N SER A 170 5.23 -13.84 7.64
CA SER A 170 5.65 -13.05 8.82
C SER A 170 6.83 -13.65 9.58
N SER A 171 7.12 -14.93 9.33
CA SER A 171 8.23 -15.66 9.94
C SER A 171 9.47 -15.75 9.04
N ARG A 172 9.41 -15.19 7.83
CA ARG A 172 10.52 -15.20 6.88
C ARG A 172 11.43 -13.98 7.09
N PRO A 173 12.76 -14.15 6.97
CA PRO A 173 13.74 -13.07 7.14
C PRO A 173 13.66 -12.00 6.04
#